data_AF-A0A7S1AP45-F1
#
_entry.id   AF-A0A7S1AP45-F1
#
_cell.length_a   1.000
_cell.length_b   1.000
_cell.length_c   1.000
_cell.angle_alpha   90.00
_cell.angle_beta   90.00
_cell.angle_gamma   90.00
#
_symmetry.space_group_name_H-M   'P 1'
#
loop_
_entity.id
_entity.type
_entity.pdbx_description
1 polymer ?
#
loop_
_entity_poly.entity_id
_entity_poly.type
_entity_poly.pdbx_seq_one_letter_code
_entity_poly.pdbx_strand_id
1 'polypeptide(L)'
;FQHQSVSMFVWSAGLDRSHHAREVALEFVPRVIEQAGDMNPQMLSNCAWGFARLLLTASESPELYDHLAVSATKLLASLSDQNVSNLLWALAKVDARSGAVHDHFLAVCRSRSELMVRGQSHHVACVAWAIAKLCFPDVFWTTPETARQAAPEISSAVVQAATTAAQNTSSWKTRELAMVVWSVAKSLQDCPKLLPAAVTRLAEVNAPAHDVAMILAAFS
;
A
#
# COMPACT_ATOMS: atom_id res chain seq x y z
N PHE A 1 -28.63 -4.99 -3.00
CA PHE A 1 -27.88 -3.78 -3.39
C PHE A 1 -27.01 -4.05 -4.62
N GLN A 2 -26.93 -3.08 -5.54
CA GLN A 2 -25.99 -3.11 -6.67
C GLN A 2 -24.55 -2.96 -6.13
N HIS A 3 -23.57 -3.61 -6.75
CA HIS A 3 -22.16 -3.58 -6.32
C HIS A 3 -21.59 -2.15 -6.26
N GLN A 4 -22.06 -1.26 -7.14
CA GLN A 4 -21.66 0.14 -7.13
C GLN A 4 -22.07 0.84 -5.83
N SER A 5 -23.34 0.70 -5.41
CA SER A 5 -23.85 1.31 -4.19
C SER A 5 -23.13 0.80 -2.94
N VAL A 6 -22.84 -0.50 -2.89
CA VAL A 6 -22.09 -1.11 -1.78
C VAL A 6 -20.68 -0.50 -1.70
N SER A 7 -19.96 -0.45 -2.83
CA SER A 7 -18.60 0.11 -2.84
C SER A 7 -18.55 1.59 -2.44
N MET A 8 -19.52 2.39 -2.89
CA MET A 8 -19.60 3.81 -2.53
C MET A 8 -19.96 4.00 -1.06
N PHE A 9 -20.87 3.18 -0.54
CA PHE A 9 -21.21 3.19 0.88
C PHE A 9 -19.98 2.87 1.74
N VAL A 10 -19.31 1.74 1.48
CA VAL A 10 -18.10 1.32 2.23
C VAL A 10 -17.00 2.38 2.16
N TRP A 11 -16.78 2.99 0.99
CA TRP A 11 -15.84 4.09 0.84
C TRP A 11 -16.22 5.31 1.70
N SER A 12 -17.48 5.73 1.66
CA SER A 12 -17.97 6.86 2.46
C SER A 12 -17.92 6.58 3.96
N ALA A 13 -18.22 5.36 4.39
CA ALA A 13 -18.08 4.92 5.77
C ALA A 13 -16.60 4.98 6.21
N GLY A 14 -15.66 4.59 5.35
CA GLY A 14 -14.23 4.74 5.60
C GLY A 14 -13.75 6.19 5.70
N LEU A 15 -14.44 7.15 5.09
CA LEU A 15 -14.21 8.58 5.31
C LEU A 15 -14.73 9.04 6.67
N ASP A 16 -15.95 8.65 7.01
CA ASP A 16 -16.65 9.03 8.25
C ASP A 16 -16.00 8.43 9.51
N ARG A 17 -15.70 7.13 9.49
CA ARG A 17 -15.01 6.40 10.57
C ARG A 17 -15.73 6.43 11.93
N SER A 18 -17.01 6.79 11.98
CA SER A 18 -17.80 6.64 13.19
C SER A 18 -18.04 5.16 13.51
N HIS A 19 -18.32 4.87 14.77
CA HIS A 19 -18.71 3.53 15.21
C HIS A 19 -19.93 3.03 14.43
N HIS A 20 -20.92 3.90 14.24
CA HIS A 20 -22.14 3.56 13.51
C HIS A 20 -21.87 3.23 12.04
N ALA A 21 -21.06 4.05 11.35
CA ALA A 21 -20.68 3.76 9.98
C ALA A 21 -19.89 2.45 9.86
N ARG A 22 -19.04 2.12 10.86
CA ARG A 22 -18.36 0.82 10.93
C ARG A 22 -19.36 -0.31 11.03
N GLU A 23 -20.27 -0.29 12.00
CA GLU A 23 -21.28 -1.34 12.19
C GLU A 23 -22.06 -1.61 10.90
N VAL A 24 -22.60 -0.57 10.28
CA VAL A 24 -23.39 -0.72 9.05
C VAL A 24 -22.52 -1.20 7.87
N ALA A 25 -21.26 -0.76 7.77
CA ALA A 25 -20.37 -1.22 6.71
C ALA A 25 -20.04 -2.72 6.85
N LEU A 26 -19.89 -3.23 8.07
CA LEU A 26 -19.57 -4.64 8.30
C LEU A 26 -20.68 -5.58 7.85
N GLU A 27 -21.94 -5.16 7.91
CA GLU A 27 -23.08 -5.92 7.35
C GLU A 27 -22.94 -6.17 5.84
N PHE A 28 -22.13 -5.38 5.12
CA PHE A 28 -21.88 -5.58 3.69
C PHE A 28 -20.75 -6.57 3.39
N VAL A 29 -19.97 -7.01 4.38
CA VAL A 29 -18.81 -7.91 4.15
C VAL A 29 -19.19 -9.19 3.38
N PRO A 30 -20.22 -9.96 3.76
CA PRO A 30 -20.60 -11.18 3.02
C PRO A 30 -20.96 -10.87 1.56
N ARG A 31 -21.61 -9.72 1.33
CA ARG A 31 -22.00 -9.29 -0.01
C ARG A 31 -20.81 -8.85 -0.85
N VAL A 32 -19.82 -8.18 -0.27
CA VAL A 32 -18.59 -7.81 -0.99
C VAL A 32 -17.81 -9.07 -1.36
N ILE A 33 -17.73 -10.06 -0.46
CA ILE A 33 -17.12 -11.37 -0.75
C ILE A 33 -17.80 -12.03 -1.95
N GLU A 34 -19.13 -12.15 -1.93
CA GLU A 34 -19.91 -12.77 -3.01
C GLU A 34 -19.74 -12.04 -4.36
N GLN A 35 -19.67 -10.70 -4.32
CA GLN A 35 -19.73 -9.87 -5.53
C GLN A 35 -18.36 -9.41 -6.04
N ALA A 36 -17.26 -9.68 -5.34
CA ALA A 36 -15.93 -9.16 -5.70
C ALA A 36 -15.52 -9.51 -7.14
N GLY A 37 -15.89 -10.70 -7.62
CA GLY A 37 -15.60 -11.14 -8.99
C GLY A 37 -16.28 -10.32 -10.09
N ASP A 38 -17.39 -9.65 -9.77
CA ASP A 38 -18.18 -8.82 -10.70
C ASP A 38 -17.91 -7.31 -10.53
N MET A 39 -17.11 -6.93 -9.53
CA MET A 39 -16.77 -5.54 -9.27
C MET A 39 -15.74 -5.01 -10.27
N ASN A 40 -15.93 -3.77 -10.71
CA ASN A 40 -14.93 -3.08 -11.52
C ASN A 40 -13.71 -2.66 -10.65
N PRO A 41 -12.60 -2.22 -11.28
CA PRO A 41 -11.37 -1.88 -10.58
C PRO A 41 -11.54 -0.82 -9.47
N GLN A 42 -12.39 0.20 -9.70
CA GLN A 42 -12.64 1.25 -8.73
C GLN A 42 -13.43 0.73 -7.53
N MET A 43 -14.42 -0.12 -7.75
CA MET A 43 -15.25 -0.71 -6.70
C MET A 43 -14.42 -1.57 -5.75
N LEU A 44 -13.53 -2.41 -6.29
CA LEU A 44 -12.59 -3.21 -5.49
C LEU A 44 -11.70 -2.34 -4.62
N SER A 45 -11.10 -1.31 -5.22
CA SER A 45 -10.28 -0.30 -4.54
C SER A 45 -11.05 0.41 -3.42
N ASN A 46 -12.29 0.82 -3.68
CA ASN A 46 -13.14 1.51 -2.72
C ASN A 46 -13.48 0.63 -1.52
N CYS A 47 -13.86 -0.63 -1.76
CA CYS A 47 -14.16 -1.59 -0.70
C CYS A 47 -12.93 -1.84 0.17
N ALA A 48 -11.78 -2.19 -0.44
CA ALA A 48 -10.55 -2.47 0.31
C ALA A 48 -10.14 -1.28 1.19
N TRP A 49 -10.09 -0.08 0.59
CA TRP A 49 -9.69 1.14 1.29
C TRP A 49 -10.67 1.53 2.39
N GLY A 50 -11.97 1.44 2.14
CA GLY A 50 -13.01 1.78 3.10
C GLY A 50 -12.95 0.88 4.33
N PHE A 51 -12.93 -0.44 4.14
CA PHE A 51 -12.82 -1.40 5.24
C PHE A 51 -11.51 -1.24 6.02
N ALA A 52 -10.38 -1.01 5.35
CA ALA A 52 -9.11 -0.77 6.02
C ALA A 52 -9.13 0.49 6.91
N ARG A 53 -9.85 1.54 6.50
CA ARG A 53 -10.01 2.75 7.32
C ARG A 53 -11.00 2.63 8.46
N LEU A 54 -11.95 1.70 8.33
CA LEU A 54 -12.84 1.26 9.40
C LEU A 54 -12.17 0.29 10.38
N LEU A 55 -10.87 0.01 10.21
CA LEU A 55 -10.10 -0.89 11.06
C LEU A 55 -10.70 -2.30 11.12
N LEU A 56 -11.30 -2.76 10.02
CA LEU A 56 -11.55 -4.19 9.84
C LEU A 56 -10.20 -4.83 9.50
N THR A 57 -9.68 -5.69 10.38
CA THR A 57 -8.37 -6.31 10.21
C THR A 57 -8.46 -7.56 9.34
N ALA A 58 -7.33 -7.98 8.75
CA ALA A 58 -7.30 -9.24 8.02
C ALA A 58 -7.49 -10.46 8.92
N SER A 59 -7.19 -10.35 10.23
CA SER A 59 -7.53 -11.40 11.21
C SER A 59 -9.03 -11.50 11.48
N GLU A 60 -9.78 -10.41 11.35
CA GLU A 60 -11.25 -10.42 11.51
C GLU A 60 -11.97 -10.93 10.26
N SER A 61 -11.45 -10.64 9.06
CA SER A 61 -12.08 -11.06 7.80
C SER A 61 -11.04 -11.37 6.71
N PRO A 62 -10.31 -12.49 6.83
CA PRO A 62 -9.28 -12.85 5.86
C PRO A 62 -9.88 -13.11 4.46
N GLU A 63 -11.05 -13.75 4.38
CA GLU A 63 -11.70 -14.09 3.12
C GLU A 63 -12.05 -12.85 2.29
N LEU A 64 -12.44 -11.75 2.95
CA LEU A 64 -12.71 -10.48 2.27
C LEU A 64 -11.49 -9.98 1.49
N TYR A 65 -10.33 -9.94 2.14
CA TYR A 65 -9.11 -9.41 1.53
C TYR A 65 -8.57 -10.35 0.45
N ASP A 66 -8.72 -11.66 0.63
CA ASP A 66 -8.36 -12.66 -0.38
C ASP A 66 -9.21 -12.50 -1.64
N HIS A 67 -10.53 -12.38 -1.50
CA HIS A 67 -11.41 -12.19 -2.64
C HIS A 67 -11.17 -10.86 -3.37
N LEU A 68 -10.89 -9.77 -2.64
CA LEU A 68 -10.53 -8.49 -3.23
C LEU A 68 -9.19 -8.59 -3.98
N ALA A 69 -8.17 -9.25 -3.42
CA ALA A 69 -6.86 -9.42 -4.06
C ALA A 69 -6.94 -10.30 -5.32
N VAL A 70 -7.65 -11.43 -5.26
CA VAL A 70 -7.87 -12.32 -6.41
C VAL A 70 -8.59 -11.59 -7.53
N SER A 71 -9.66 -10.86 -7.19
CA SER A 71 -10.45 -10.13 -8.19
C SER A 71 -9.66 -8.98 -8.81
N ALA A 72 -8.90 -8.24 -7.99
CA ALA A 72 -8.04 -7.17 -8.46
C ALA A 72 -6.91 -7.68 -9.37
N THR A 73 -6.35 -8.86 -9.09
CA THR A 73 -5.33 -9.50 -9.93
C THR A 73 -5.85 -9.81 -11.32
N LYS A 74 -7.10 -10.30 -11.44
CA LYS A 74 -7.75 -10.57 -12.74
C LYS A 74 -7.95 -9.29 -13.57
N LEU A 75 -8.11 -8.15 -12.91
CA LEU A 75 -8.37 -6.86 -13.54
C LEU A 75 -7.14 -5.94 -13.58
N LEU A 76 -5.94 -6.49 -13.37
CA LEU A 76 -4.72 -5.72 -13.12
C LEU A 76 -4.39 -4.71 -14.25
N ALA A 77 -4.61 -5.10 -15.50
CA ALA A 77 -4.38 -4.22 -16.66
C ALA A 77 -5.32 -3.00 -16.68
N SER A 78 -6.50 -3.10 -16.06
CA SER A 78 -7.52 -2.06 -16.01
C SER A 78 -7.48 -1.21 -14.74
N LEU A 79 -6.65 -1.57 -13.74
CA LEU A 79 -6.46 -0.76 -12.55
C LEU A 79 -5.70 0.53 -12.91
N SER A 80 -6.26 1.67 -12.52
CA SER A 80 -5.52 2.93 -12.50
C SER A 80 -4.44 2.90 -11.40
N ASP A 81 -3.44 3.77 -11.50
CA ASP A 81 -2.39 3.88 -10.46
C ASP A 81 -2.97 4.18 -9.08
N GLN A 82 -4.04 4.97 -9.02
CA GLN A 82 -4.74 5.27 -7.79
C GLN A 82 -5.43 4.03 -7.21
N ASN A 83 -6.03 3.18 -8.05
CA ASN A 83 -6.66 1.96 -7.58
C ASN A 83 -5.62 0.96 -7.08
N VAL A 84 -4.48 0.83 -7.78
CA VAL A 84 -3.35 0.02 -7.32
C VAL A 84 -2.84 0.52 -5.96
N SER A 85 -2.58 1.82 -5.82
CA SER A 85 -2.06 2.36 -4.57
C SER A 85 -3.04 2.18 -3.41
N ASN A 86 -4.34 2.37 -3.64
CA ASN A 86 -5.36 2.19 -2.62
C ASN A 86 -5.51 0.73 -2.18
N LEU A 87 -5.53 -0.21 -3.13
CA LEU A 87 -5.61 -1.65 -2.84
C LEU A 87 -4.41 -2.12 -2.03
N LEU A 88 -3.19 -1.86 -2.51
CA LEU A 88 -1.98 -2.31 -1.82
C LEU A 88 -1.84 -1.65 -0.46
N TRP A 89 -2.12 -0.34 -0.35
CA TRP A 89 -2.13 0.34 0.94
C TRP A 89 -3.14 -0.29 1.90
N ALA A 90 -4.36 -0.58 1.45
CA ALA A 90 -5.40 -1.18 2.28
C ALA A 90 -4.98 -2.56 2.80
N LEU A 91 -4.52 -3.45 1.90
CA LEU A 91 -4.06 -4.80 2.24
C LEU A 91 -2.88 -4.78 3.22
N ALA A 92 -1.90 -3.89 3.00
CA ALA A 92 -0.79 -3.68 3.93
C ALA A 92 -1.23 -3.04 5.26
N LYS A 93 -2.23 -2.15 5.24
CA LYS A 93 -2.73 -1.47 6.44
C LYS A 93 -3.36 -2.46 7.42
N VAL A 94 -4.08 -3.46 6.91
CA VAL A 94 -4.80 -4.47 7.71
C VAL A 94 -3.98 -5.75 7.97
N ASP A 95 -2.72 -5.78 7.56
CA ASP A 95 -1.80 -6.91 7.68
C ASP A 95 -2.30 -8.20 7.00
N ALA A 96 -2.85 -8.08 5.79
CA ALA A 96 -3.39 -9.22 5.04
C ALA A 96 -2.29 -10.09 4.43
N ARG A 97 -1.79 -11.08 5.17
CA ARG A 97 -0.64 -11.95 4.79
C ARG A 97 -1.03 -13.31 4.24
N SER A 98 -1.98 -13.37 3.30
CA SER A 98 -2.33 -14.62 2.61
C SER A 98 -1.52 -14.83 1.32
N GLY A 99 -1.55 -16.06 0.80
CA GLY A 99 -0.97 -16.36 -0.52
C GLY A 99 -1.61 -15.55 -1.64
N ALA A 100 -2.94 -15.41 -1.63
CA ALA A 100 -3.68 -14.63 -2.61
C ALA A 100 -3.26 -13.14 -2.63
N VAL A 101 -3.04 -12.56 -1.44
CA VAL A 101 -2.54 -11.19 -1.33
C VAL A 101 -1.09 -11.10 -1.79
N HIS A 102 -0.23 -12.04 -1.40
CA HIS A 102 1.16 -12.07 -1.85
C HIS A 102 1.25 -12.15 -3.39
N ASP A 103 0.45 -13.00 -4.02
CA ASP A 103 0.36 -13.14 -5.47
C ASP A 103 -0.10 -11.85 -6.15
N HIS A 104 -1.05 -11.12 -5.55
CA HIS A 104 -1.47 -9.81 -6.04
C HIS A 104 -0.33 -8.79 -6.01
N PHE A 105 0.42 -8.71 -4.91
CA PHE A 105 1.58 -7.83 -4.80
C PHE A 105 2.65 -8.16 -5.85
N LEU A 106 2.96 -9.45 -6.05
CA LEU A 106 3.88 -9.91 -7.10
C LEU A 106 3.39 -9.53 -8.50
N ALA A 107 2.10 -9.74 -8.78
CA ALA A 107 1.50 -9.42 -10.07
C ALA A 107 1.61 -7.91 -10.37
N VAL A 108 1.35 -7.05 -9.37
CA VAL A 108 1.54 -5.60 -9.49
C VAL A 108 3.00 -5.26 -9.76
N CYS A 109 3.96 -5.81 -9.00
CA CYS A 109 5.39 -5.53 -9.20
C CYS A 109 5.86 -5.92 -10.61
N ARG A 110 5.35 -7.03 -11.16
CA ARG A 110 5.67 -7.51 -12.52
C ARG A 110 5.03 -6.67 -13.62
N SER A 111 3.73 -6.38 -13.49
CA SER A 111 2.92 -5.87 -14.61
C SER A 111 2.70 -4.35 -14.56
N ARG A 112 2.99 -3.71 -13.42
CA ARG A 112 2.80 -2.27 -13.18
C ARG A 112 4.11 -1.59 -12.74
N SER A 113 5.26 -2.11 -13.14
CA SER A 113 6.58 -1.55 -12.78
C SER A 113 6.75 -0.08 -13.21
N GLU A 114 6.13 0.33 -14.33
CA GLU A 114 6.13 1.72 -14.78
C GLU A 114 5.53 2.69 -13.75
N LEU A 115 4.63 2.24 -12.88
CA LEU A 115 4.07 3.05 -11.80
C LEU A 115 5.19 3.59 -10.90
N MET A 116 6.20 2.78 -10.56
CA MET A 116 7.31 3.21 -9.67
C MET A 116 8.20 4.29 -10.30
N VAL A 117 8.19 4.40 -11.63
CA VAL A 117 9.08 5.29 -12.38
C VAL A 117 8.36 6.55 -12.83
N ARG A 118 7.11 6.43 -13.27
CA ARG A 118 6.33 7.51 -13.91
C ARG A 118 5.08 7.90 -13.15
N GLY A 119 4.70 7.13 -12.13
CA GLY A 119 3.53 7.40 -11.32
C GLY A 119 3.68 8.68 -10.50
N GLN A 120 2.54 9.24 -10.08
CA GLN A 120 2.54 10.36 -9.14
C GLN A 120 3.22 9.96 -7.82
N SER A 121 3.97 10.88 -7.21
CA SER A 121 4.76 10.64 -5.99
C SER A 121 3.95 9.96 -4.88
N HIS A 122 2.70 10.39 -4.68
CA HIS A 122 1.81 9.78 -3.69
C HIS A 122 1.53 8.29 -3.97
N HIS A 123 1.23 7.92 -5.21
CA HIS A 123 0.98 6.51 -5.56
C HIS A 123 2.25 5.67 -5.41
N VAL A 124 3.40 6.18 -5.86
CA VAL A 124 4.70 5.51 -5.71
C VAL A 124 5.02 5.27 -4.24
N ALA A 125 4.91 6.31 -3.40
CA ALA A 125 5.17 6.21 -1.97
C ALA A 125 4.25 5.21 -1.28
N CYS A 126 2.94 5.23 -1.58
CA CYS A 126 1.97 4.30 -1.03
C CYS A 126 2.28 2.85 -1.38
N VAL A 127 2.61 2.57 -2.65
CA VAL A 127 2.93 1.21 -3.08
C VAL A 127 4.26 0.73 -2.48
N ALA A 128 5.31 1.56 -2.50
CA ALA A 128 6.61 1.21 -1.91
C ALA A 128 6.47 0.88 -0.42
N TRP A 129 5.74 1.72 0.33
CA TRP A 129 5.45 1.46 1.74
C TRP A 129 4.65 0.17 1.94
N ALA A 130 3.61 -0.06 1.13
CA ALA A 130 2.77 -1.26 1.24
C ALA A 130 3.60 -2.53 0.98
N ILE A 131 4.42 -2.53 -0.06
CA ILE A 131 5.34 -3.62 -0.40
C ILE A 131 6.28 -3.88 0.76
N ALA A 132 6.97 -2.86 1.25
CA ALA A 132 7.93 -3.02 2.34
C ALA A 132 7.26 -3.54 3.63
N LYS A 133 6.04 -3.08 3.94
CA LYS A 133 5.32 -3.52 5.13
C LYS A 133 4.87 -4.98 5.05
N LEU A 134 4.32 -5.39 3.92
CA LEU A 134 3.64 -6.69 3.82
C LEU A 134 4.56 -7.80 3.30
N CYS A 135 5.49 -7.49 2.40
CA CYS A 135 6.36 -8.48 1.76
C CYS A 135 7.66 -8.75 2.54
N PHE A 136 7.97 -7.94 3.57
CA PHE A 136 9.12 -8.14 4.43
C PHE A 136 8.63 -8.30 5.88
N PRO A 137 8.81 -9.48 6.50
CA PRO A 137 8.17 -9.83 7.76
C PRO A 137 8.61 -8.94 8.95
N ASP A 138 7.69 -8.75 9.90
CA ASP A 138 7.83 -7.86 11.06
C ASP A 138 8.55 -8.48 12.27
N VAL A 139 8.89 -9.77 12.23
CA VAL A 139 9.34 -10.50 13.43
C VAL A 139 10.81 -10.20 13.71
N PHE A 140 11.05 -9.06 14.38
CA PHE A 140 12.37 -8.54 14.79
C PHE A 140 13.31 -8.23 13.63
N TRP A 141 12.98 -7.19 12.85
CA TRP A 141 13.74 -6.71 11.69
C TRP A 141 13.80 -7.69 10.51
N THR A 142 13.69 -7.15 9.31
CA THR A 142 14.12 -7.88 8.11
C THR A 142 15.59 -8.22 8.28
N THR A 143 15.97 -9.48 8.14
CA THR A 143 17.38 -9.87 8.12
C THR A 143 17.90 -9.78 6.69
N PRO A 144 19.22 -9.62 6.46
CA PRO A 144 19.77 -9.68 5.12
C PRO A 144 19.40 -10.99 4.38
N GLU A 145 19.20 -12.09 5.10
CA GLU A 145 18.76 -13.38 4.54
C GLU A 145 17.31 -13.32 4.04
N THR A 146 16.38 -12.83 4.88
CA THR A 146 14.97 -12.71 4.48
C THR A 146 14.75 -11.65 3.41
N ALA A 147 15.54 -10.56 3.41
CA ALA A 147 15.55 -9.58 2.33
C ALA A 147 16.00 -10.19 1.00
N ARG A 148 16.99 -11.09 1.00
CA ARG A 148 17.45 -11.82 -0.19
C ARG A 148 16.44 -12.83 -0.71
N GLN A 149 15.56 -13.34 0.16
CA GLN A 149 14.53 -14.30 -0.22
C GLN A 149 13.29 -13.64 -0.84
N ALA A 150 13.14 -12.31 -0.70
CA ALA A 150 12.08 -11.60 -1.40
C ALA A 150 12.20 -11.77 -2.91
N ALA A 151 11.06 -11.86 -3.60
CA ALA A 151 11.08 -11.97 -5.05
C ALA A 151 11.81 -10.77 -5.69
N PRO A 152 12.65 -10.96 -6.74
CA PRO A 152 13.42 -9.88 -7.34
C PRO A 152 12.56 -8.67 -7.76
N GLU A 153 11.32 -8.91 -8.18
CA GLU A 153 10.38 -7.88 -8.60
C GLU A 153 9.92 -7.00 -7.43
N ILE A 154 9.78 -7.57 -6.23
CA ILE A 154 9.45 -6.86 -4.99
C ILE A 154 10.59 -5.91 -4.62
N SER A 155 11.83 -6.42 -4.58
CA SER A 155 13.02 -5.63 -4.30
C SER A 155 13.22 -4.53 -5.36
N SER A 156 13.06 -4.88 -6.64
CA SER A 156 13.17 -3.93 -7.75
C SER A 156 12.16 -2.80 -7.64
N ALA A 157 10.91 -3.07 -7.26
CA ALA A 157 9.88 -2.04 -7.11
C ALA A 157 10.26 -1.00 -6.04
N VAL A 158 10.79 -1.46 -4.89
CA VAL A 158 11.25 -0.55 -3.83
C VAL A 158 12.45 0.29 -4.28
N VAL A 159 13.44 -0.32 -4.96
CA VAL A 159 14.61 0.39 -5.49
C VAL A 159 14.20 1.41 -6.56
N GLN A 160 13.24 1.08 -7.43
CA GLN A 160 12.71 2.01 -8.44
C GLN A 160 12.04 3.21 -7.77
N ALA A 161 11.17 2.97 -6.78
CA ALA A 161 10.53 4.05 -6.03
C ALA A 161 11.56 4.97 -5.35
N ALA A 162 12.59 4.38 -4.74
CA ALA A 162 13.69 5.10 -4.12
C ALA A 162 14.49 5.95 -5.10
N THR A 163 14.78 5.40 -6.28
CA THR A 163 15.52 6.09 -7.34
C THR A 163 14.71 7.27 -7.87
N THR A 164 13.41 7.07 -8.16
CA THR A 164 12.50 8.12 -8.63
C THR A 164 12.39 9.25 -7.59
N ALA A 165 12.23 8.91 -6.31
CA ALA A 165 12.19 9.89 -5.23
C ALA A 165 13.50 10.69 -5.11
N ALA A 166 14.65 10.01 -5.16
CA ALA A 166 15.97 10.64 -5.03
C ALA A 166 16.30 11.60 -6.19
N GLN A 167 15.77 11.35 -7.39
CA GLN A 167 16.00 12.20 -8.57
C GLN A 167 15.25 13.53 -8.50
N ASN A 168 14.16 13.64 -7.75
CA ASN A 168 13.31 14.82 -7.76
C ASN A 168 12.64 15.11 -6.39
N THR A 169 13.42 15.13 -5.31
CA THR A 169 12.91 15.30 -3.93
C THR A 169 12.14 16.59 -3.70
N SER A 170 12.42 17.67 -4.45
CA SER A 170 11.76 18.97 -4.29
C SER A 170 10.27 18.93 -4.65
N SER A 171 9.88 18.07 -5.60
CA SER A 171 8.49 17.89 -6.05
C SER A 171 7.67 16.96 -5.15
N TRP A 172 8.31 16.23 -4.23
CA TRP A 172 7.65 15.26 -3.34
C TRP A 172 7.28 15.92 -2.02
N LYS A 173 6.17 15.47 -1.43
CA LYS A 173 5.84 15.85 -0.05
C LYS A 173 6.78 15.14 0.93
N THR A 174 7.04 15.76 2.07
CA THR A 174 7.89 15.19 3.14
C THR A 174 7.41 13.82 3.60
N ARG A 175 6.08 13.65 3.74
CA ARG A 175 5.45 12.38 4.09
C ARG A 175 5.74 11.28 3.07
N GLU A 176 5.69 11.61 1.78
CA GLU A 176 5.92 10.66 0.69
C GLU A 176 7.39 10.21 0.68
N LEU A 177 8.32 11.15 0.87
CA LEU A 177 9.74 10.84 1.01
C LEU A 177 10.00 9.95 2.24
N ALA A 178 9.38 10.26 3.39
CA ALA A 178 9.51 9.45 4.60
C ALA A 178 9.00 8.02 4.40
N MET A 179 7.89 7.85 3.68
CA MET A 179 7.36 6.53 3.32
C MET A 179 8.32 5.72 2.45
N VAL A 180 8.94 6.34 1.45
CA VAL A 180 9.92 5.66 0.58
C VAL A 180 11.21 5.34 1.33
N VAL A 181 11.75 6.29 2.12
CA VAL A 181 12.93 6.04 2.96
C VAL A 181 12.70 4.88 3.92
N TRP A 182 11.55 4.88 4.60
CA TRP A 182 11.17 3.77 5.48
C TRP A 182 11.08 2.46 4.72
N SER A 183 10.50 2.47 3.51
CA SER A 183 10.36 1.25 2.70
C SER A 183 11.71 0.64 2.32
N VAL A 184 12.71 1.48 1.98
CA VAL A 184 14.07 1.06 1.62
C VAL A 184 14.78 0.44 2.82
N ALA A 185 14.76 1.13 3.97
CA ALA A 185 15.37 0.63 5.19
C ALA A 185 14.70 -0.67 5.68
N LYS A 186 13.36 -0.72 5.69
CA LYS A 186 12.57 -1.90 6.05
C LYS A 186 12.90 -3.12 5.20
N SER A 187 13.13 -2.93 3.90
CA SER A 187 13.41 -4.01 2.96
C SER A 187 14.91 -4.28 2.76
N LEU A 188 15.78 -3.57 3.50
CA LEU A 188 17.24 -3.61 3.38
C LEU A 188 17.74 -3.42 1.94
N GLN A 189 17.03 -2.61 1.16
CA GLN A 189 17.46 -2.26 -0.19
C GLN A 189 18.47 -1.11 -0.14
N ASP A 190 19.38 -1.08 -1.09
CA ASP A 190 20.39 -0.03 -1.16
C ASP A 190 19.94 1.12 -2.07
N CYS A 191 19.95 2.34 -1.54
CA CYS A 191 19.73 3.57 -2.31
C CYS A 191 20.45 4.74 -1.62
N PRO A 192 21.78 4.84 -1.77
CA PRO A 192 22.61 5.72 -0.93
C PRO A 192 22.31 7.22 -1.15
N LYS A 193 21.71 7.58 -2.29
CA LYS A 193 21.33 8.96 -2.61
C LYS A 193 20.02 9.40 -1.96
N LEU A 194 19.12 8.47 -1.64
CA LEU A 194 17.78 8.81 -1.17
C LEU A 194 17.81 9.44 0.22
N LEU A 195 18.47 8.80 1.19
CA LEU A 195 18.43 9.25 2.58
C LEU A 195 19.02 10.66 2.74
N PRO A 196 20.21 10.99 2.20
CA PRO A 196 20.74 12.36 2.29
C PRO A 196 19.79 13.38 1.63
N ALA A 197 19.30 13.09 0.42
CA ALA A 197 18.43 14.01 -0.30
C ALA A 197 17.08 14.25 0.41
N ALA A 198 16.50 13.20 1.03
CA ALA A 198 15.28 13.30 1.81
C ALA A 198 15.51 14.12 3.10
N VAL A 199 16.59 13.85 3.85
CA VAL A 199 16.92 14.59 5.07
C VAL A 199 17.15 16.06 4.80
N THR A 200 17.90 16.40 3.75
CA THR A 200 18.09 17.79 3.30
C THR A 200 16.75 18.45 3.01
N ARG A 201 15.88 17.79 2.23
CA ARG A 201 14.57 18.33 1.87
C ARG A 201 13.68 18.56 3.10
N LEU A 202 13.65 17.62 4.04
CA LEU A 202 12.86 17.73 5.26
C LEU A 202 13.34 18.89 6.14
N ALA A 203 14.65 19.12 6.22
CA ALA A 203 15.22 20.26 6.94
C ALA A 203 14.87 21.61 6.28
N GLU A 204 14.95 21.71 4.96
CA GLU A 204 14.64 22.93 4.19
C GLU A 204 13.22 23.45 4.41
N VAL A 205 12.24 22.54 4.53
CA VAL A 205 10.82 22.92 4.68
C VAL A 205 10.31 22.87 6.12
N ASN A 206 11.20 22.63 7.09
CA ASN A 206 10.84 22.42 8.48
C ASN A 206 9.72 21.35 8.63
N ALA A 207 10.03 20.14 8.15
CA ALA A 207 9.05 19.06 8.05
C ALA A 207 8.38 18.73 9.39
N PRO A 208 7.11 18.31 9.38
CA PRO A 208 6.41 17.88 10.60
C PRO A 208 7.16 16.78 11.35
N ALA A 209 7.12 16.83 12.68
CA ALA A 209 7.82 15.86 13.54
C ALA A 209 7.44 14.39 13.24
N HIS A 210 6.19 14.13 12.82
CA HIS A 210 5.74 12.78 12.49
C HIS A 210 6.39 12.21 11.21
N ASP A 211 6.83 13.05 10.27
CA ASP A 211 7.56 12.62 9.07
C ASP A 211 9.00 12.30 9.42
N VAL A 212 9.63 13.14 10.23
CA VAL A 212 10.98 12.92 10.76
C VAL A 212 11.01 11.64 11.59
N ALA A 213 10.03 11.44 12.48
CA ALA A 213 9.93 10.25 13.32
C ALA A 213 9.80 8.97 12.50
N MET A 214 9.10 8.99 11.36
CA MET A 214 8.99 7.83 10.48
C MET A 214 10.33 7.44 9.85
N ILE A 215 11.16 8.42 9.47
CA ILE A 215 12.52 8.16 8.98
C ILE A 215 13.38 7.60 10.10
N LEU A 216 13.35 8.20 11.29
CA LEU A 216 14.15 7.73 12.43
C LEU A 216 13.77 6.31 12.85
N ALA A 217 12.46 5.99 12.86
CA ALA A 217 11.95 4.66 13.14
C ALA A 217 12.40 3.59 12.12
N ALA A 218 12.95 4.01 10.98
CA ALA A 218 13.50 3.11 9.98
C ALA A 218 14.93 2.64 10.33
N PHE A 219 15.62 3.32 11.26
CA PHE A 219 17.02 3.07 11.63
C PHE A 219 17.24 2.78 13.12
N SER A 220 16.16 2.75 13.90
CA SER A 220 16.13 2.37 15.33
C SER A 220 15.79 0.91 15.49
#